data_AF-A0A244EC49-F1
#
_entry.id   AF-A0A244EC49-F1
#
_cell.length_a   1.000
_cell.length_b   1.000
_cell.length_c   1.000
_cell.angle_alpha   90.00
_cell.angle_beta   90.00
_cell.angle_gamma   90.00
#
_symmetry.space_group_name_H-M   'P 1'
#
loop_
_entity.id
_entity.type
_entity.pdbx_description
1 polymer ?
#
loop_
_entity_poly.entity_id
_entity_poly.type
_entity_poly.pdbx_seq_one_letter_code
_entity_poly.pdbx_strand_id
1 'polypeptide(L)' 'MLLGLPAELFQDRPWGRGDSPKTAVREFMATASGFEIDHTIDHKLLISVAPNGYLKRTA' A
#
# COMPACT_ATOMS: atom_id res chain seq x y z
N MET A 1 2.79 -0.94 -11.16
CA MET A 1 3.03 -1.84 -12.31
C MET A 1 2.12 -3.08 -12.32
N LEU A 2 1.70 -3.64 -11.18
CA LEU A 2 0.84 -4.85 -11.14
C LEU A 2 -0.66 -4.63 -11.40
N LEU A 3 -1.18 -3.40 -11.42
CA LEU A 3 -2.64 -3.13 -11.51
C LEU A 3 -3.19 -3.04 -12.94
N GLY A 4 -2.33 -3.16 -13.96
CA GLY A 4 -2.72 -3.15 -15.38
C GLY A 4 -2.64 -4.51 -16.05
N LEU A 5 -2.34 -5.57 -15.28
CA LEU A 5 -2.25 -6.94 -15.79
C LEU A 5 -3.64 -7.59 -15.90
N PRO A 6 -3.82 -8.59 -16.78
CA PRO A 6 -5.08 -9.32 -16.94
C PRO A 6 -5.58 -9.93 -15.63
N ALA A 7 -6.90 -9.99 -15.48
CA ALA A 7 -7.55 -10.44 -14.24
C ALA A 7 -7.19 -11.88 -13.87
N GLU A 8 -6.89 -12.72 -14.87
CA GLU A 8 -6.52 -14.12 -14.68
C GLU A 8 -5.17 -14.31 -13.98
N LEU A 9 -4.32 -13.26 -13.90
CA LEU A 9 -3.07 -13.32 -13.13
C LEU A 9 -3.26 -13.07 -11.63
N PHE A 10 -4.51 -12.89 -11.19
CA PHE A 10 -4.85 -12.54 -9.81
C PHE A 10 -5.73 -13.58 -9.11
N GLN A 11 -5.78 -14.81 -9.64
CA GLN A 11 -6.76 -15.83 -9.26
C GLN A 11 -6.81 -16.16 -7.76
N ASP A 12 -5.74 -15.93 -7.00
CA ASP A 12 -5.65 -16.29 -5.57
C ASP A 12 -5.67 -15.11 -4.59
N ARG A 13 -5.85 -13.86 -5.06
CA ARG A 13 -5.85 -12.70 -4.15
C ARG A 13 -7.26 -12.14 -3.93
N PRO A 14 -7.62 -11.78 -2.68
CA PRO A 14 -8.97 -11.32 -2.36
C PRO A 14 -9.25 -9.87 -2.82
N TRP A 15 -8.33 -9.27 -3.58
CA TRP A 15 -8.34 -7.84 -3.92
C TRP A 15 -7.86 -7.61 -5.36
N GLY A 16 -8.33 -6.52 -5.99
CA GLY A 16 -8.24 -6.26 -7.42
C GLY A 16 -7.78 -4.85 -7.80
N ARG A 17 -8.16 -4.40 -8.99
CA ARG A 17 -7.90 -3.01 -9.41
C ARG A 17 -8.89 -2.09 -8.70
N GLY A 18 -8.40 -1.04 -8.04
CA GLY A 18 -9.23 -0.10 -7.28
C GLY A 18 -9.44 -0.50 -5.82
N ASP A 19 -9.46 -1.80 -5.52
CA ASP A 19 -9.45 -2.36 -4.17
C ASP A 19 -8.15 -3.15 -3.99
N SER A 20 -7.09 -2.49 -3.54
CA SER A 20 -5.74 -3.05 -3.41
C SER A 20 -5.14 -2.56 -2.10
N PRO A 21 -4.08 -3.19 -1.57
CA PRO A 21 -3.43 -2.72 -0.35
C PRO A 21 -3.02 -1.23 -0.42
N LYS A 22 -2.61 -0.75 -1.61
CA LYS A 22 -2.28 0.66 -1.83
C LYS A 22 -3.49 1.59 -1.69
N THR A 23 -4.64 1.21 -2.22
CA THR A 23 -5.86 2.03 -2.11
C THR A 23 -6.44 1.96 -0.71
N ALA A 24 -6.37 0.78 -0.06
CA ALA A 24 -6.76 0.60 1.34
C ALA A 24 -5.93 1.49 2.29
N VAL A 25 -4.60 1.52 2.15
CA VAL A 25 -3.74 2.41 2.97
C VAL A 25 -4.11 3.88 2.74
N ARG A 26 -4.31 4.29 1.49
CA ARG A 26 -4.70 5.68 1.17
C ARG A 26 -6.02 6.07 1.83
N GLU A 27 -7.02 5.18 1.79
CA GLU A 27 -8.34 5.42 2.39
C GLU A 27 -8.29 5.42 3.91
N PHE A 28 -7.52 4.51 4.51
CA PHE A 28 -7.25 4.49 5.94
C PHE A 28 -6.62 5.81 6.42
N MET A 29 -5.58 6.28 5.72
CA MET A 29 -4.88 7.52 6.08
C MET A 29 -5.75 8.79 5.97
N ALA A 30 -6.86 8.74 5.23
CA ALA A 30 -7.77 9.89 5.12
C ALA A 30 -8.55 10.16 6.42
N THR A 31 -8.69 9.17 7.30
CA THR A 31 -9.48 9.27 8.53
C THR A 31 -8.73 8.85 9.79
N ALA A 32 -7.62 8.12 9.64
CA ALA A 32 -6.83 7.66 10.77
C ALA A 32 -6.02 8.81 11.41
N SER A 33 -6.28 9.06 12.69
CA SER A 33 -5.35 9.80 13.54
C SER A 33 -4.33 8.84 14.16
N GLY A 34 -3.15 9.34 14.51
CA GLY A 34 -2.11 8.53 15.18
C GLY A 34 -1.29 7.64 14.25
N PHE A 35 -1.30 7.90 12.94
CA PHE A 35 -0.42 7.24 11.98
C PHE A 35 0.18 8.21 10.98
N GLU A 36 1.41 7.94 10.56
CA GLU A 36 2.11 8.60 9.46
C GLU A 36 2.75 7.56 8.54
N ILE A 37 3.03 7.93 7.28
CA ILE A 37 3.82 7.07 6.40
C ILE A 37 5.29 7.14 6.85
N ASP A 38 5.91 5.98 7.06
CA ASP A 38 7.32 5.89 7.44
C ASP A 38 8.24 5.94 6.21
N HIS A 39 8.53 7.16 5.77
CA HIS A 39 9.47 7.39 4.68
C HIS A 39 10.91 6.95 5.01
N THR A 40 11.26 6.74 6.29
CA THR A 40 12.60 6.27 6.64
C THR A 40 12.81 4.83 6.19
N ILE A 41 11.76 4.00 6.18
CA ILE A 41 11.80 2.64 5.67
C ILE A 41 11.83 2.65 4.15
N ASP A 42 10.98 3.47 3.51
CA ASP A 42 10.99 3.60 2.05
C ASP A 42 12.39 3.96 1.52
N HIS A 43 13.08 4.91 2.16
CA HIS A 43 14.42 5.33 1.73
C HIS A 43 15.53 4.32 2.03
N LYS A 44 15.29 3.33 2.90
CA LYS A 44 16.24 2.23 3.15
C LYS A 44 16.14 1.13 2.11
N LEU A 45 15.00 1.02 1.42
CA LEU A 45 14.75 -0.04 0.45
C LEU A 45 15.07 0.43 -0.96
N LEU A 46 16.04 -0.21 -1.61
CA LEU A 46 16.39 0.07 -3.00
C LEU A 46 15.24 -0.29 -3.96
N ILE A 47 14.46 -1.32 -3.63
CA ILE A 47 13.28 -1.76 -4.39
C ILE A 47 12.19 -2.18 -3.40
N SER A 48 10.96 -1.71 -3.61
CA SER A 48 9.79 -2.10 -2.82
C SER A 48 8.56 -2.27 -3.72
N VAL A 49 7.75 -3.29 -3.43
CA VAL A 49 6.42 -3.47 -4.03
C VAL A 49 5.35 -2.62 -3.32
N ALA A 50 5.70 -2.01 -2.19
CA ALA A 50 4.81 -1.22 -1.34
C ALA A 50 5.43 0.14 -0.96
N PRO A 51 5.85 1.00 -1.92
CA PRO A 51 6.27 2.37 -1.61
C PRO A 51 5.11 3.12 -0.94
N ASN A 52 5.42 3.84 0.15
CA ASN A 52 4.44 4.47 1.06
C ASN A 52 3.52 3.47 1.79
N GLY A 53 3.88 2.19 1.83
CA GLY A 53 3.08 1.13 2.45
C GLY A 53 3.41 0.90 3.93
N TYR A 54 4.50 1.46 4.44
CA TYR A 54 4.90 1.33 5.84
C TYR A 54 4.29 2.46 6.66
N LEU A 55 3.52 2.10 7.69
CA LEU A 55 2.90 3.06 8.59
C LEU A 55 3.59 3.03 9.94
N LYS A 56 3.86 4.20 10.50
CA LYS A 56 4.38 4.40 11.84
C LYS A 56 3.29 4.98 12.71
N ARG A 57 3.09 4.39 13.89
CA ARG A 57 2.15 4.92 14.88
C ARG A 57 2.75 6.18 15.50
N THR A 58 1.99 7.27 15.47
CA THR A 58 2.28 8.52 16.17
C THR A 58 1.49 8.55 17.48
N ALA A 59 2.09 9.16 18.51
CA ALA A 59 1.51 9.22 19.86
C ALA A 59 0.38 10.26 19.94
#